data_AF-A0A512BZS9-F1
#
_entry.id   AF-A0A512BZS9-F1
#
_cell.length_a   1.000
_cell.length_b   1.000
_cell.length_c   1.000
_cell.angle_alpha   90.00
_cell.angle_beta   90.00
_cell.angle_gamma   90.00
#
_symmetry.space_group_name_H-M   'P 1'
#
loop_
_entity.id
_entity.type
_entity.pdbx_description
1 polymer ?
#
loop_
_entity_poly.entity_id
_entity_poly.type
_entity_poly.pdbx_seq_one_letter_code
_entity_poly.pdbx_strand_id
1 'polypeptide(L)'
;MCTCKLRYSPSLAPTALTRRRALHLFVGAALAPAVAGCERIAPFIVSAGTVEQLGLETWARLHQQMPVSRDARAQQQVAEIARRLLVAAGEDPGRWEVQVFAQPQANAFVLPGRKIGVLEGMLRIAGTEDQLAAVIGHEIGHLQAEHSRERVSAETLRQWGLRLISFLLQVNDVAFAREIAALLVVGVEFGLVRPYGRAQELEADRLGLLMMAKAGYNPHEAVVLWQRVDQLGSGMPAILSTHPAPQDRIEAIQGMIPDAIKAARA
;
A
#
# COMPACT_ATOMS: atom_id res chain seq x y z
N MET A 1 -60.20 -25.03 26.16
CA MET A 1 -59.31 -25.29 27.31
C MET A 1 -58.52 -26.55 27.03
N CYS A 2 -57.27 -26.43 26.63
CA CYS A 2 -56.31 -27.56 26.54
C CYS A 2 -55.05 -27.16 27.30
N THR A 3 -54.70 -27.98 28.28
CA THR A 3 -53.61 -27.79 29.24
C THR A 3 -52.26 -28.13 28.61
N CYS A 4 -51.28 -27.24 28.75
CA CYS A 4 -49.89 -27.49 28.36
C CYS A 4 -49.17 -28.18 29.53
N LYS A 5 -48.83 -29.46 29.39
CA LYS A 5 -47.91 -30.16 30.31
C LYS A 5 -46.47 -29.90 29.84
N LEU A 6 -45.74 -29.08 30.59
CA LEU A 6 -44.28 -28.95 30.48
C LEU A 6 -43.63 -30.30 30.83
N ARG A 7 -43.04 -30.98 29.83
CA ARG A 7 -42.09 -32.08 30.06
C ARG A 7 -40.69 -31.48 30.17
N TYR A 8 -40.11 -31.61 31.35
CA TYR A 8 -38.70 -31.40 31.63
C TYR A 8 -37.87 -32.42 30.83
N SER A 9 -37.00 -31.97 29.93
CA SER A 9 -35.99 -32.80 29.27
C SER A 9 -34.66 -32.65 30.01
N PRO A 10 -33.87 -33.73 30.17
CA PRO A 10 -32.69 -33.71 31.01
C PRO A 10 -31.56 -32.89 30.38
N SER A 11 -30.77 -32.30 31.25
CA SER A 11 -29.49 -31.63 30.99
C SER A 11 -28.65 -32.37 29.93
N LEU A 12 -28.34 -31.70 28.83
CA LEU A 12 -27.30 -32.13 27.91
C LEU A 12 -25.95 -31.94 28.62
N ALA A 13 -25.31 -33.05 28.99
CA ALA A 13 -23.94 -33.04 29.47
C ALA A 13 -23.01 -32.39 28.41
N PRO A 14 -21.98 -31.62 28.81
CA PRO A 14 -21.05 -31.04 27.89
C PRO A 14 -20.26 -32.17 27.22
N THR A 15 -20.56 -32.46 25.95
CA THR A 15 -19.76 -33.38 25.16
C THR A 15 -18.45 -32.68 24.85
N ALA A 16 -17.37 -33.12 25.48
CA ALA A 16 -16.03 -32.64 25.19
C ALA A 16 -15.75 -32.80 23.68
N LEU A 17 -15.51 -31.68 22.99
CA LEU A 17 -15.09 -31.70 21.60
C LEU A 17 -13.78 -32.49 21.50
N THR A 18 -13.83 -33.66 20.86
CA THR A 18 -12.62 -34.47 20.69
C THR A 18 -11.71 -33.85 19.62
N ARG A 19 -10.39 -33.95 19.84
CA ARG A 19 -9.30 -33.35 19.04
C ARG A 19 -9.42 -33.56 17.53
N ARG A 20 -10.00 -34.70 17.09
CA ARG A 20 -10.27 -35.00 15.67
C ARG A 20 -11.46 -34.21 15.09
N ARG A 21 -12.51 -33.96 15.87
CA ARG A 21 -13.68 -33.18 15.42
C ARG A 21 -13.38 -31.68 15.31
N ALA A 22 -12.50 -31.14 16.15
CA ALA A 22 -11.99 -29.78 16.00
C ALA A 22 -11.17 -29.64 14.70
N LEU A 23 -10.31 -30.62 14.37
CA LEU A 23 -9.52 -30.60 13.14
C LEU A 23 -10.39 -30.62 11.88
N HIS A 24 -11.50 -31.38 11.88
CA HIS A 24 -12.42 -31.42 10.74
C HIS A 24 -13.30 -30.17 10.61
N LEU A 25 -13.63 -29.48 11.71
CA LEU A 25 -14.37 -28.21 11.63
C LEU A 25 -13.52 -27.08 11.04
N PHE A 26 -12.21 -27.07 11.29
CA PHE A 26 -11.33 -25.97 10.83
C PHE A 26 -10.76 -26.16 9.42
N VAL A 27 -10.55 -27.39 8.95
CA VAL A 27 -10.18 -27.62 7.54
C VAL A 27 -11.31 -27.15 6.59
N GLY A 28 -12.57 -27.21 7.02
CA GLY A 28 -13.70 -26.65 6.27
C GLY A 28 -13.78 -25.11 6.28
N ALA A 29 -13.26 -24.45 7.32
CA ALA A 29 -13.28 -22.99 7.43
C ALA A 29 -12.07 -22.31 6.78
N ALA A 30 -10.97 -23.04 6.57
CA ALA A 30 -9.76 -22.54 5.92
C ALA A 30 -9.77 -22.66 4.39
N LEU A 31 -10.81 -23.28 3.81
CA LEU A 31 -10.95 -23.52 2.36
C LEU A 31 -12.28 -22.98 1.81
N ALA A 32 -12.64 -21.76 2.18
CA ALA A 32 -13.66 -21.00 1.45
C ALA A 32 -12.98 -20.06 0.45
N PRO A 33 -12.87 -20.40 -0.85
CA PRO A 33 -12.52 -19.43 -1.85
C PRO A 33 -13.73 -18.55 -2.18
N ALA A 34 -13.49 -17.24 -2.20
CA ALA A 34 -14.03 -16.26 -3.14
C ALA A 34 -15.47 -16.45 -3.64
N VAL A 35 -16.44 -15.84 -2.96
CA VAL A 35 -17.73 -15.47 -3.58
C VAL A 35 -18.32 -14.23 -2.89
N ALA A 36 -17.67 -13.09 -3.12
CA ALA A 36 -18.28 -11.76 -3.12
C ALA A 36 -17.20 -10.80 -3.65
N GLY A 37 -17.48 -10.11 -4.75
CA GLY A 37 -16.54 -9.22 -5.46
C GLY A 37 -16.15 -7.97 -4.67
N CYS A 38 -15.46 -8.14 -3.55
CA CYS A 38 -14.77 -7.09 -2.83
C CYS A 38 -13.31 -7.53 -2.72
N GLU A 39 -12.46 -7.06 -3.63
CA GLU A 39 -11.03 -7.42 -3.73
C GLU A 39 -10.17 -6.84 -2.60
N ARG A 40 -10.71 -6.69 -1.38
CA ARG A 40 -9.92 -6.35 -0.19
C ARG A 40 -9.58 -7.65 0.54
N ILE A 41 -8.35 -8.11 0.35
CA ILE A 41 -7.84 -9.40 0.83
C ILE A 41 -7.72 -9.45 2.37
N ALA A 42 -7.73 -8.31 3.07
CA ALA A 42 -7.67 -8.26 4.52
C ALA A 42 -8.59 -7.18 5.11
N PRO A 43 -9.40 -7.50 6.14
CA PRO A 43 -10.05 -6.47 6.92
C PRO A 43 -8.99 -5.59 7.58
N PHE A 44 -9.31 -4.32 7.70
CA PHE A 44 -8.49 -3.37 8.40
C PHE A 44 -8.45 -3.66 9.91
N ILE A 45 -7.50 -4.48 10.33
CA ILE A 45 -7.30 -4.83 11.74
C ILE A 45 -6.37 -3.86 12.47
N VAL A 46 -5.61 -3.06 11.72
CA VAL A 46 -4.76 -2.00 12.27
C VAL A 46 -5.40 -0.63 12.06
N SER A 47 -5.32 0.21 13.10
CA SER A 47 -5.89 1.56 13.08
C SER A 47 -5.10 2.50 12.17
N ALA A 48 -5.76 3.52 11.61
CA ALA A 48 -5.09 4.54 10.82
C ALA A 48 -4.01 5.29 11.63
N GLY A 49 -4.27 5.58 12.91
CA GLY A 49 -3.31 6.25 13.79
C GLY A 49 -2.05 5.41 14.06
N THR A 50 -2.19 4.08 14.14
CA THR A 50 -1.02 3.18 14.24
C THR A 50 -0.16 3.30 12.98
N VAL A 51 -0.76 3.22 11.80
CA VAL A 51 -0.02 3.30 10.54
C VAL A 51 0.60 4.69 10.32
N GLU A 52 -0.06 5.76 10.77
CA GLU A 52 0.51 7.11 10.82
C GLU A 52 1.76 7.18 11.69
N GLN A 53 1.74 6.59 12.89
CA GLN A 53 2.92 6.53 13.77
C GLN A 53 4.08 5.77 13.12
N LEU A 54 3.82 4.62 12.49
CA LEU A 54 4.85 3.89 11.74
C LEU A 54 5.43 4.75 10.60
N GLY A 55 4.59 5.51 9.89
CA GLY A 55 5.04 6.40 8.82
C GLY A 55 5.97 7.51 9.33
N LEU A 56 5.64 8.12 10.47
CA LEU A 56 6.50 9.13 11.12
C LEU A 56 7.84 8.56 11.60
N GLU A 57 7.83 7.36 12.18
CA GLU A 57 9.09 6.67 12.56
C GLU A 57 9.94 6.33 11.33
N THR A 58 9.31 5.89 10.25
CA THR A 58 9.97 5.60 8.97
C THR A 58 10.63 6.86 8.43
N TRP A 59 9.92 7.99 8.43
CA TRP A 59 10.43 9.27 8.00
C TRP A 59 11.67 9.73 8.78
N ALA A 60 11.63 9.60 10.11
CA ALA A 60 12.77 9.93 10.97
C ALA A 60 14.00 9.05 10.67
N ARG A 61 13.80 7.75 10.41
CA ARG A 61 14.89 6.84 10.03
C ARG A 61 15.47 7.17 8.66
N LEU A 62 14.62 7.50 7.68
CA LEU A 62 15.08 7.89 6.35
C LEU A 62 15.98 9.13 6.41
N HIS A 63 15.68 10.11 7.27
CA HIS A 63 16.53 11.28 7.49
C HIS A 63 17.91 10.93 8.11
N GLN A 64 18.00 9.84 8.86
CA GLN A 64 19.28 9.37 9.42
C GLN A 64 20.11 8.61 8.37
N GLN A 65 19.45 7.95 7.41
CA GLN A 65 20.09 7.07 6.44
C GLN A 65 20.38 7.76 5.10
N MET A 66 19.58 8.74 4.72
CA MET A 66 19.61 9.40 3.42
C MET A 66 19.82 10.90 3.59
N PRO A 67 20.95 11.45 3.12
CA PRO A 67 21.13 12.90 3.12
C PRO A 67 20.10 13.59 2.24
N VAL A 68 19.66 14.77 2.68
CA VAL A 68 18.79 15.67 1.91
C VAL A 68 19.54 16.19 0.68
N SER A 69 18.83 16.25 -0.46
CA SER A 69 19.35 16.85 -1.69
C SER A 69 19.71 18.33 -1.50
N ARG A 70 20.88 18.71 -2.03
CA ARG A 70 21.34 20.10 -2.07
C ARG A 70 20.84 20.87 -3.29
N ASP A 71 20.14 20.20 -4.21
CA ASP A 71 19.59 20.83 -5.41
C ASP A 71 18.29 21.58 -5.04
N ALA A 72 18.43 22.89 -4.80
CA ALA A 72 17.30 23.75 -4.46
C ALA A 72 16.22 23.80 -5.56
N ARG A 73 16.61 23.64 -6.84
CA ARG A 73 15.66 23.62 -7.96
C ARG A 73 14.84 22.35 -7.93
N ALA A 74 15.47 21.20 -7.71
CA ALA A 74 14.78 19.93 -7.51
C ALA A 74 13.80 19.98 -6.34
N GLN A 75 14.21 20.54 -5.20
CA GLN A 75 13.32 20.71 -4.04
C GLN A 75 12.09 21.55 -4.39
N GLN A 76 12.30 22.71 -5.03
CA GLN A 76 11.21 23.61 -5.40
C GLN A 76 10.25 22.96 -6.42
N GLN A 77 10.80 22.29 -7.43
CA GLN A 77 10.00 21.61 -8.45
C GLN A 77 9.12 20.52 -7.85
N VAL A 78 9.71 19.65 -7.01
CA VAL A 78 8.97 18.57 -6.35
C VAL A 78 7.92 19.13 -5.38
N ALA A 79 8.24 20.17 -4.62
CA ALA A 79 7.29 20.82 -3.71
C ALA A 79 6.10 21.43 -4.46
N GLU A 80 6.32 22.08 -5.61
CA GLU A 80 5.24 22.66 -6.41
C GLU A 80 4.35 21.60 -7.05
N ILE A 81 4.95 20.51 -7.56
CA ILE A 81 4.21 19.37 -8.09
C ILE A 81 3.35 18.73 -7.01
N ALA A 82 3.96 18.40 -5.86
CA ALA A 82 3.26 17.85 -4.71
C ALA A 82 2.11 18.76 -4.26
N ARG A 83 2.34 20.08 -4.15
CA ARG A 83 1.32 21.05 -3.76
C ARG A 83 0.09 21.00 -4.67
N ARG A 84 0.29 21.02 -6.00
CA ARG A 84 -0.81 20.96 -6.97
C ARG A 84 -1.58 19.63 -6.89
N LEU A 85 -0.86 18.52 -6.75
CA LEU A 85 -1.47 17.19 -6.61
C LEU A 85 -2.25 17.06 -5.30
N LEU A 86 -1.71 17.55 -4.18
CA LEU A 86 -2.37 17.53 -2.87
C LEU A 86 -3.67 18.35 -2.86
N VAL A 87 -3.67 19.53 -3.50
CA VAL A 87 -4.92 20.30 -3.70
C VAL A 87 -5.92 19.49 -4.52
N ALA A 88 -5.49 18.86 -5.61
CA ALA A 88 -6.35 18.01 -6.44
C ALA A 88 -6.87 16.76 -5.68
N ALA A 89 -6.10 16.29 -4.70
CA ALA A 89 -6.42 15.20 -3.79
C ALA A 89 -7.42 15.60 -2.69
N GLY A 90 -7.71 16.90 -2.52
CA GLY A 90 -8.53 17.43 -1.42
C GLY A 90 -7.78 17.56 -0.09
N GLU A 91 -6.46 17.53 -0.12
CA GLU A 91 -5.59 17.71 1.04
C GLU A 91 -5.15 19.19 1.19
N ASP A 92 -4.83 19.60 2.41
CA ASP A 92 -4.17 20.89 2.68
C ASP A 92 -2.64 20.70 2.55
N PRO A 93 -1.99 21.25 1.50
CA PRO A 93 -0.55 21.06 1.29
C PRO A 93 0.31 21.60 2.43
N GLY A 94 -0.17 22.59 3.20
CA GLY A 94 0.58 23.17 4.33
C GLY A 94 0.83 22.20 5.48
N ARG A 95 0.14 21.06 5.49
CA ARG A 95 0.31 19.99 6.49
C ARG A 95 1.27 18.88 6.06
N TRP A 96 1.80 18.98 4.85
CA TRP A 96 2.65 17.95 4.25
C TRP A 96 4.11 18.36 4.28
N GLU A 97 4.97 17.39 4.55
CA GLU A 97 6.40 17.55 4.44
C GLU A 97 6.88 16.85 3.17
N VAL A 98 7.55 17.60 2.31
CA VAL A 98 8.04 17.13 1.01
C VAL A 98 9.55 17.26 1.00
N GLN A 99 10.26 16.17 0.70
CA GLN A 99 11.71 16.13 0.75
C GLN A 99 12.29 15.38 -0.44
N VAL A 100 13.24 16.02 -1.14
CA VAL A 100 14.13 15.32 -2.08
C VAL A 100 15.37 14.83 -1.34
N PHE A 101 15.71 13.56 -1.52
CA PHE A 101 16.89 12.91 -0.94
C PHE A 101 17.98 12.70 -2.01
N ALA A 102 19.24 12.92 -1.62
CA ALA A 102 20.43 12.77 -2.46
C ALA A 102 20.79 11.30 -2.67
N GLN A 103 19.91 10.57 -3.36
CA GLN A 103 20.04 9.15 -3.63
C GLN A 103 20.01 8.89 -5.15
N PRO A 104 20.96 8.10 -5.68
CA PRO A 104 21.05 7.89 -7.12
C PRO A 104 19.95 6.97 -7.67
N GLN A 105 19.26 6.21 -6.81
CA GLN A 105 18.18 5.31 -7.21
C GLN A 105 16.95 6.11 -7.67
N ALA A 106 16.27 5.61 -8.70
CA ALA A 106 15.00 6.17 -9.15
C ALA A 106 13.84 5.59 -8.33
N ASN A 107 13.38 6.38 -7.36
CA ASN A 107 12.21 6.07 -6.53
C ASN A 107 11.51 7.32 -6.00
N ALA A 108 10.26 7.17 -5.60
CA ALA A 108 9.51 8.12 -4.80
C ALA A 108 8.59 7.33 -3.87
N PHE A 109 8.09 7.98 -2.82
CA PHE A 109 7.20 7.33 -1.86
C PHE A 109 6.36 8.34 -1.11
N VAL A 110 5.19 7.88 -0.67
CA VAL A 110 4.31 8.64 0.22
C VAL A 110 4.04 7.81 1.47
N LEU A 111 4.34 8.40 2.64
CA LEU A 111 4.10 7.77 3.93
C LEU A 111 2.88 8.38 4.61
N PRO A 112 2.09 7.54 5.32
CA PRO A 112 1.17 7.99 6.35
C PRO A 112 1.86 8.95 7.32
N GLY A 113 1.13 9.96 7.80
CA GLY A 113 1.73 11.10 8.50
C GLY A 113 2.17 12.23 7.58
N ARG A 114 1.66 12.26 6.33
CA ARG A 114 1.79 13.37 5.37
C ARG A 114 3.23 13.66 4.95
N LYS A 115 3.97 12.60 4.60
CA LYS A 115 5.36 12.70 4.17
C LYS A 115 5.51 12.25 2.72
N ILE A 116 6.15 13.06 1.90
CA ILE A 116 6.45 12.74 0.50
C ILE A 116 7.97 12.77 0.34
N GLY A 117 8.53 11.64 -0.09
CA GLY A 117 9.95 11.53 -0.42
C GLY A 117 10.15 11.29 -1.91
N VAL A 118 11.11 11.98 -2.50
CA VAL A 118 11.56 11.74 -3.89
C VAL A 118 13.08 11.56 -3.89
N LEU A 119 13.58 10.54 -4.57
CA LEU A 119 15.02 10.34 -4.75
C LEU A 119 15.48 11.06 -6.02
N GLU A 120 16.68 11.65 -6.00
CA GLU A 120 17.25 12.36 -7.16
C GLU A 120 17.30 11.51 -8.45
N GLY A 121 17.48 10.19 -8.33
CA GLY A 121 17.41 9.30 -9.49
C GLY A 121 16.07 9.37 -10.22
N MET A 122 14.97 9.62 -9.52
CA MET A 122 13.64 9.69 -10.12
C MET A 122 13.51 10.93 -11.00
N LEU A 123 14.12 12.05 -10.60
CA LEU A 123 14.15 13.30 -11.36
C LEU A 123 14.88 13.15 -12.70
N ARG A 124 15.83 12.21 -12.80
CA ARG A 124 16.54 11.91 -14.06
C ARG A 124 15.71 11.04 -15.00
N ILE A 125 14.88 10.16 -14.45
CA ILE A 125 14.01 9.27 -15.23
C ILE A 125 12.76 10.01 -15.71
N ALA A 126 12.15 10.79 -14.82
CA ALA A 126 11.05 11.69 -15.14
C ALA A 126 11.60 12.89 -15.92
N GLY A 127 11.49 12.84 -17.24
CA GLY A 127 12.06 13.85 -18.14
C GLY A 127 11.25 15.14 -18.22
N THR A 128 10.08 15.19 -17.58
CA THR A 128 9.16 16.34 -17.56
C THR A 128 8.47 16.45 -16.20
N GLU A 129 7.92 17.63 -15.89
CA GLU A 129 7.08 17.83 -14.69
C GLU A 129 5.85 16.93 -14.68
N ASP A 130 5.22 16.71 -15.83
CA ASP A 130 4.07 15.81 -15.96
C ASP A 130 4.44 14.35 -15.61
N GLN A 131 5.60 13.87 -16.06
CA GLN A 131 6.08 12.52 -15.73
C GLN A 131 6.40 12.39 -14.23
N LEU A 132 6.95 13.44 -13.62
CA LEU A 132 7.21 13.44 -12.18
C LEU A 132 5.89 13.52 -11.39
N ALA A 133 4.92 14.27 -11.88
CA ALA A 133 3.57 14.32 -11.33
C ALA A 133 2.85 12.98 -11.43
N ALA A 134 3.11 12.18 -12.46
CA ALA A 134 2.57 10.83 -12.58
C ALA A 134 3.06 9.92 -11.45
N VAL A 135 4.36 9.91 -11.14
CA VAL A 135 4.89 9.13 -10.01
C VAL A 135 4.33 9.62 -8.69
N ILE A 136 4.42 10.92 -8.41
CA ILE A 136 3.96 11.47 -7.12
C ILE A 136 2.45 11.28 -6.95
N GLY A 137 1.68 11.45 -8.02
CA GLY A 137 0.24 11.21 -8.04
C GLY A 137 -0.09 9.74 -7.77
N HIS A 138 0.65 8.81 -8.36
CA HIS A 138 0.51 7.38 -8.08
C HIS A 138 0.75 7.06 -6.59
N GLU A 139 1.83 7.59 -6.00
CA GLU A 139 2.13 7.39 -4.58
C GLU A 139 1.07 7.99 -3.64
N ILE A 140 0.53 9.19 -3.96
CA ILE A 140 -0.60 9.76 -3.21
C ILE A 140 -1.85 8.87 -3.37
N GLY A 141 -2.04 8.26 -4.54
CA GLY A 141 -3.12 7.32 -4.82
C GLY A 141 -3.07 6.09 -3.91
N HIS A 142 -1.88 5.51 -3.70
CA HIS A 142 -1.69 4.44 -2.73
C HIS A 142 -2.08 4.84 -1.30
N LEU A 143 -1.75 6.06 -0.90
CA LEU A 143 -2.14 6.56 0.43
C LEU A 143 -3.65 6.73 0.54
N GLN A 144 -4.30 7.35 -0.45
CA GLN A 144 -5.76 7.57 -0.45
C GLN A 144 -6.55 6.27 -0.43
N ALA A 145 -6.06 5.23 -1.11
CA ALA A 145 -6.65 3.90 -1.10
C ALA A 145 -6.28 3.09 0.18
N GLU A 146 -5.45 3.65 1.06
CA GLU A 146 -4.98 3.06 2.30
C GLU A 146 -4.22 1.73 2.14
N HIS A 147 -3.55 1.51 1.00
CA HIS A 147 -2.88 0.24 0.72
C HIS A 147 -1.79 -0.12 1.73
N SER A 148 -1.08 0.87 2.26
CA SER A 148 -0.09 0.64 3.34
C SER A 148 -0.77 0.11 4.59
N ARG A 149 -1.99 0.56 4.90
CA ARG A 149 -2.77 0.06 6.04
C ARG A 149 -3.33 -1.34 5.79
N GLU A 150 -3.74 -1.64 4.57
CA GLU A 150 -4.12 -3.00 4.15
C GLU A 150 -2.93 -3.95 4.30
N ARG A 151 -1.74 -3.53 3.86
CA ARG A 151 -0.51 -4.32 3.96
C ARG A 151 -0.10 -4.60 5.40
N VAL A 152 -0.05 -3.56 6.24
CA VAL A 152 0.23 -3.70 7.68
C VAL A 152 -0.78 -4.62 8.35
N SER A 153 -2.06 -4.52 7.97
CA SER A 153 -3.12 -5.39 8.48
C SER A 153 -2.93 -6.84 8.06
N ALA A 154 -2.62 -7.09 6.78
CA ALA A 154 -2.37 -8.43 6.26
C ALA A 154 -1.14 -9.09 6.91
N GLU A 155 -0.04 -8.35 7.05
CA GLU A 155 1.17 -8.86 7.70
C GLU A 155 0.94 -9.12 9.19
N THR A 156 0.22 -8.24 9.88
CA THR A 156 -0.20 -8.47 11.27
C THR A 156 -0.99 -9.77 11.35
N LEU A 157 -2.04 -9.95 10.53
CA LEU A 157 -2.86 -11.15 10.55
C LEU A 157 -2.04 -12.43 10.28
N ARG A 158 -1.10 -12.37 9.33
CA ARG A 158 -0.18 -13.47 9.04
C ARG A 158 0.67 -13.84 10.25
N GLN A 159 1.21 -12.87 10.98
CA GLN A 159 1.97 -13.10 12.21
C GLN A 159 1.11 -13.73 13.31
N TRP A 160 -0.14 -13.27 13.49
CA TRP A 160 -1.09 -13.89 14.42
C TRP A 160 -1.39 -15.35 14.04
N GLY A 161 -1.62 -15.63 12.75
CA GLY A 161 -1.83 -16.99 12.24
C GLY A 161 -0.65 -17.93 12.53
N LEU A 162 0.59 -17.45 12.29
CA LEU A 162 1.79 -18.23 12.62
C LEU A 162 1.94 -18.50 14.12
N ARG A 163 1.62 -17.53 14.98
CA ARG A 163 1.62 -17.71 16.45
C ARG A 163 0.59 -18.76 16.86
N LEU A 164 -0.60 -18.74 16.27
CA LEU A 164 -1.65 -19.74 16.55
C LEU A 164 -1.23 -21.15 16.10
N ILE A 165 -0.67 -21.30 14.90
CA ILE A 165 -0.15 -22.59 14.42
C ILE A 165 0.92 -23.12 15.36
N SER A 166 1.86 -22.27 15.76
CA SER A 166 2.96 -22.66 16.66
C SER A 166 2.45 -23.10 18.02
N PHE A 167 1.44 -22.40 18.57
CA PHE A 167 0.74 -22.80 19.79
C PHE A 167 0.06 -24.18 19.64
N LEU A 168 -0.67 -24.42 18.55
CA LEU A 168 -1.36 -25.70 18.30
C LEU A 168 -0.38 -26.88 18.11
N LEU A 169 0.78 -26.63 17.51
CA LEU A 169 1.83 -27.62 17.29
C LEU A 169 2.73 -27.82 18.53
N GLN A 170 2.52 -27.06 19.62
CA GLN A 170 3.39 -27.06 20.81
C GLN A 170 4.87 -26.81 20.49
N VAL A 171 5.13 -26.11 19.39
CA VAL A 171 6.47 -25.64 19.03
C VAL A 171 6.69 -24.36 19.83
N ASN A 172 7.29 -24.50 21.01
CA ASN A 172 7.53 -23.40 21.93
C ASN A 172 8.65 -22.44 21.46
N ASP A 173 9.44 -22.83 20.45
CA ASP A 173 10.59 -22.07 19.94
C ASP A 173 10.25 -21.20 18.73
N VAL A 174 9.35 -20.22 18.91
CA VAL A 174 9.24 -19.11 17.95
C VAL A 174 9.86 -17.84 18.53
N ALA A 175 11.06 -17.97 19.11
CA ALA A 175 11.92 -16.82 19.40
C ALA A 175 12.16 -15.96 18.12
N PHE A 176 12.09 -16.61 16.95
CA PHE A 176 12.21 -16.01 15.62
C PHE A 176 11.15 -14.94 15.29
N ALA A 177 9.99 -14.90 15.95
CA ALA A 177 8.89 -14.01 15.56
C ALA A 177 9.03 -12.56 16.04
N ARG A 178 9.78 -12.30 17.12
CA ARG A 178 9.94 -10.94 17.68
C ARG A 178 11.13 -10.18 17.08
N GLU A 179 12.26 -10.84 16.90
CA GLU A 179 13.47 -10.18 16.34
C GLU A 179 13.38 -9.95 14.83
N ILE A 180 12.76 -10.86 14.07
CA ILE A 180 12.55 -10.68 12.62
C ILE A 180 11.49 -9.62 12.32
N ALA A 181 10.45 -9.52 13.15
CA ALA A 181 9.43 -8.48 13.03
C ALA A 181 9.99 -7.07 13.36
N ALA A 182 11.07 -6.96 14.14
CA ALA A 182 11.68 -5.68 14.44
C ALA A 182 12.68 -5.21 13.37
N LEU A 183 13.38 -6.15 12.70
CA LEU A 183 14.45 -5.82 11.73
C LEU A 183 13.98 -5.63 10.28
N LEU A 184 12.86 -6.24 9.85
CA LEU A 184 12.48 -6.31 8.42
C LEU A 184 11.36 -5.35 7.98
N VAL A 185 10.70 -4.64 8.90
CA VAL A 185 9.31 -4.18 8.65
C VAL A 185 9.20 -2.77 8.09
N VAL A 186 10.15 -1.86 8.34
CA VAL A 186 9.86 -0.43 8.19
C VAL A 186 9.92 0.11 6.75
N GLY A 187 10.47 -0.65 5.80
CA GLY A 187 10.37 -0.34 4.36
C GLY A 187 9.37 -1.21 3.60
N VAL A 188 9.05 -2.40 4.12
CA VAL A 188 8.17 -3.35 3.44
C VAL A 188 6.72 -2.87 3.47
N GLU A 189 6.28 -2.27 4.57
CA GLU A 189 4.88 -1.87 4.78
C GLU A 189 4.42 -0.68 3.93
N PHE A 190 5.37 0.16 3.48
CA PHE A 190 5.10 1.39 2.73
C PHE A 190 5.55 1.31 1.27
N GLY A 191 5.71 0.10 0.72
CA GLY A 191 6.10 -0.04 -0.68
C GLY A 191 7.54 0.39 -0.97
N LEU A 192 8.42 0.49 0.02
CA LEU A 192 9.84 0.84 -0.22
C LEU A 192 10.70 -0.38 -0.58
N VAL A 193 10.21 -1.59 -0.26
CA VAL A 193 10.99 -2.85 -0.39
C VAL A 193 10.18 -4.04 -0.95
N ARG A 194 8.84 -3.97 -0.95
CA ARG A 194 7.99 -5.02 -1.54
C ARG A 194 6.95 -4.46 -2.52
N PRO A 195 6.66 -5.17 -3.62
CA PRO A 195 5.69 -4.73 -4.59
C PRO A 195 4.25 -4.76 -4.07
N TYR A 196 3.40 -3.82 -4.53
CA TYR A 196 1.94 -3.92 -4.32
C TYR A 196 1.32 -4.95 -5.27
N GLY A 197 0.11 -5.39 -4.91
CA GLY A 197 -0.68 -6.26 -5.77
C GLY A 197 -1.23 -5.50 -6.99
N ARG A 198 -1.49 -6.21 -8.09
CA ARG A 198 -2.00 -5.61 -9.34
C ARG A 198 -3.25 -4.73 -9.15
N ALA A 199 -4.21 -5.16 -8.33
CA ALA A 199 -5.41 -4.37 -8.07
C ALA A 199 -5.09 -3.03 -7.38
N GLN A 200 -4.16 -3.05 -6.43
CA GLN A 200 -3.70 -1.85 -5.71
C GLN A 200 -2.93 -0.91 -6.63
N GLU A 201 -2.10 -1.44 -7.54
CA GLU A 201 -1.42 -0.66 -8.57
C GLU A 201 -2.43 0.05 -9.49
N LEU A 202 -3.43 -0.68 -10.00
CA LEU A 202 -4.46 -0.11 -10.88
C LEU A 202 -5.35 0.91 -10.18
N GLU A 203 -5.68 0.71 -8.90
CA GLU A 203 -6.42 1.68 -8.11
C GLU A 203 -5.61 2.97 -7.90
N ALA A 204 -4.32 2.84 -7.58
CA ALA A 204 -3.43 3.98 -7.43
C ALA A 204 -3.18 4.72 -8.76
N ASP A 205 -3.06 3.99 -9.87
CA ASP A 205 -2.99 4.59 -11.21
C ASP A 205 -4.25 5.41 -11.51
N ARG A 206 -5.44 4.85 -11.25
CA ARG A 206 -6.71 5.56 -11.48
C ARG A 206 -6.81 6.85 -10.67
N LEU A 207 -6.45 6.81 -9.39
CA LEU A 207 -6.45 7.97 -8.50
C LEU A 207 -5.37 8.98 -8.93
N GLY A 208 -4.17 8.50 -9.26
CA GLY A 208 -3.05 9.31 -9.77
C GLY A 208 -3.42 10.08 -11.03
N LEU A 209 -3.98 9.40 -12.04
CA LEU A 209 -4.43 10.02 -13.29
C LEU A 209 -5.51 11.09 -13.05
N LEU A 210 -6.46 10.83 -12.14
CA LEU A 210 -7.48 11.81 -11.77
C LEU A 210 -6.85 13.06 -11.12
N MET A 211 -5.90 12.86 -10.20
CA MET A 211 -5.18 13.96 -9.55
C MET A 211 -4.35 14.75 -10.55
N MET A 212 -3.64 14.08 -11.47
CA MET A 212 -2.91 14.75 -12.56
C MET A 212 -3.85 15.63 -13.38
N ALA A 213 -4.97 15.08 -13.85
CA ALA A 213 -5.94 15.79 -14.67
C ALA A 213 -6.51 17.02 -13.94
N LYS A 214 -6.89 16.88 -12.67
CA LYS A 214 -7.40 17.97 -11.82
C LYS A 214 -6.33 19.03 -11.52
N ALA A 215 -5.08 18.61 -11.34
CA ALA A 215 -3.96 19.50 -11.07
C ALA A 215 -3.50 20.24 -12.33
N GLY A 216 -3.99 19.89 -13.53
CA GLY A 216 -3.61 20.49 -14.80
C GLY A 216 -2.32 19.90 -15.40
N TYR A 217 -1.95 18.69 -15.01
CA TYR A 217 -0.89 17.90 -15.65
C TYR A 217 -1.48 16.99 -16.73
N ASN A 218 -0.66 16.61 -17.71
CA ASN A 218 -1.06 15.72 -18.79
C ASN A 218 -1.06 14.23 -18.35
N PRO A 219 -2.22 13.57 -18.19
CA PRO A 219 -2.25 12.17 -17.71
C PRO A 219 -1.66 11.17 -18.72
N HIS A 220 -1.52 11.55 -20.00
CA HIS A 220 -0.84 10.70 -20.99
C HIS A 220 0.65 10.48 -20.69
N GLU A 221 1.28 11.39 -19.94
CA GLU A 221 2.69 11.27 -19.56
C GLU A 221 2.95 10.14 -18.56
N ALA A 222 1.91 9.63 -17.88
CA ALA A 222 2.03 8.43 -17.07
C ALA A 222 2.38 7.20 -17.91
N VAL A 223 1.78 7.05 -19.10
CA VAL A 223 2.08 5.95 -20.03
C VAL A 223 3.52 6.06 -20.54
N VAL A 224 3.93 7.27 -20.92
CA VAL A 224 5.29 7.54 -21.41
C VAL A 224 6.34 7.24 -20.34
N LEU A 225 6.08 7.64 -19.10
CA LEU A 225 6.93 7.34 -17.96
C LEU A 225 7.09 5.82 -17.78
N TRP A 226 5.99 5.07 -17.66
CA TRP A 226 6.08 3.64 -17.38
C TRP A 226 6.74 2.85 -18.50
N GLN A 227 6.50 3.24 -19.76
CA GLN A 227 7.23 2.69 -20.92
C GLN A 227 8.72 2.98 -20.85
N ARG A 228 9.12 4.21 -20.48
CA ARG A 228 10.53 4.56 -20.31
C ARG A 228 11.17 3.74 -19.18
N VAL A 229 10.46 3.61 -18.06
CA VAL A 229 10.92 2.87 -16.90
C VAL A 229 11.15 1.39 -17.25
N ASP A 230 10.22 0.77 -18.00
CA ASP A 230 10.34 -0.62 -18.48
C ASP A 230 11.53 -0.82 -19.45
N GLN A 231 11.75 0.14 -20.35
CA GLN A 231 12.85 0.10 -21.34
C GLN A 231 14.25 0.17 -20.75
N LEU A 232 14.42 0.60 -19.49
CA LEU A 232 15.73 0.73 -18.86
C LEU A 232 16.41 -0.63 -18.58
N GLY A 233 15.69 -1.75 -18.68
CA GLY A 233 16.29 -3.10 -18.68
C GLY A 233 17.13 -3.42 -17.44
N SER A 234 18.07 -4.38 -17.56
CA SER A 234 18.84 -4.96 -16.45
C SER A 234 19.58 -3.88 -15.64
N GLY A 235 19.16 -3.73 -14.37
CA GLY A 235 19.42 -2.55 -13.53
C GLY A 235 18.14 -1.85 -13.05
N MET A 236 17.00 -2.58 -13.08
CA MET A 236 15.64 -2.08 -12.81
C MET A 236 15.63 -0.92 -11.80
N PRO A 237 15.04 0.24 -12.18
CA PRO A 237 14.75 1.31 -11.24
C PRO A 237 14.16 0.76 -9.94
N ALA A 238 14.55 1.34 -8.80
CA ALA A 238 14.02 0.92 -7.51
C ALA A 238 12.47 0.97 -7.49
N ILE A 239 11.88 1.92 -8.22
CA ILE A 239 10.43 2.01 -8.43
C ILE A 239 9.82 0.76 -9.09
N LEU A 240 10.51 0.04 -10.00
CA LEU A 240 9.97 -1.21 -10.58
C LEU A 240 10.04 -2.40 -9.62
N SER A 241 10.93 -2.35 -8.63
CA SER A 241 10.99 -3.38 -7.59
C SER A 241 9.78 -3.31 -6.66
N THR A 242 9.16 -2.13 -6.56
CA THR A 242 8.04 -1.86 -5.67
C THR A 242 6.72 -1.56 -6.39
N HIS A 243 6.78 -1.19 -7.67
CA HIS A 243 5.63 -0.92 -8.54
C HIS A 243 5.88 -1.57 -9.92
N PRO A 244 5.72 -2.90 -10.04
CA PRO A 244 5.88 -3.56 -11.33
C PRO A 244 4.92 -2.95 -12.37
N ALA A 245 5.42 -2.72 -13.57
CA ALA A 245 4.64 -2.12 -14.67
C ALA A 245 4.58 -3.06 -15.89
N PRO A 246 3.96 -4.25 -15.76
CA PRO A 246 3.77 -5.13 -16.90
C PRO A 246 2.92 -4.47 -17.99
N GLN A 247 3.08 -4.92 -19.23
CA GLN A 247 2.43 -4.33 -20.40
C GLN A 247 0.91 -4.19 -20.25
N ASP A 248 0.25 -5.15 -19.60
CA ASP A 248 -1.18 -5.13 -19.34
C ASP A 248 -1.61 -4.05 -18.33
N ARG A 249 -0.73 -3.64 -17.41
CA ARG A 249 -0.95 -2.46 -16.56
C ARG A 249 -0.87 -1.18 -17.39
N ILE A 250 0.13 -1.06 -18.28
CA ILE A 250 0.29 0.12 -19.15
C ILE A 250 -0.95 0.30 -20.05
N GLU A 251 -1.47 -0.78 -20.62
CA GLU A 251 -2.71 -0.77 -21.41
C GLU A 251 -3.92 -0.33 -20.57
N ALA A 252 -4.03 -0.81 -19.34
CA ALA A 252 -5.08 -0.41 -18.42
C ALA A 252 -4.99 1.09 -18.06
N ILE A 253 -3.80 1.61 -17.76
CA ILE A 253 -3.55 3.05 -17.53
C ILE A 253 -4.05 3.84 -18.74
N GLN A 254 -3.68 3.43 -19.96
CA GLN A 254 -4.09 4.11 -21.18
C GLN A 254 -5.62 4.15 -21.34
N GLY A 255 -6.31 3.06 -20.98
CA GLY A 255 -7.77 2.98 -20.98
C GLY A 255 -8.46 3.88 -19.95
N MET A 256 -7.82 4.19 -18.82
CA MET A 256 -8.38 5.02 -17.75
C MET A 256 -8.28 6.53 -17.99
N ILE A 257 -7.38 6.97 -18.89
CA ILE A 257 -7.11 8.41 -19.12
C ILE A 257 -8.35 9.20 -19.53
N PRO A 258 -9.19 8.75 -20.49
CA PRO A 258 -10.38 9.51 -20.90
C PRO A 258 -11.34 9.77 -19.73
N ASP A 259 -11.52 8.79 -18.86
CA ASP A 259 -12.37 8.90 -17.68
C ASP A 259 -11.78 9.86 -16.64
N ALA A 260 -10.47 9.80 -16.41
CA ALA A 260 -9.78 10.74 -15.52
C ALA A 260 -9.92 12.20 -16.00
N ILE A 261 -9.73 12.45 -17.31
CA ILE A 261 -9.89 13.79 -17.91
C ILE A 261 -11.34 14.25 -17.81
N LYS A 262 -12.30 13.38 -18.06
CA LYS A 262 -13.73 13.69 -17.96
C LYS A 262 -14.11 14.04 -16.51
N ALA A 263 -13.69 13.22 -15.55
CA ALA A 263 -13.98 13.41 -14.13
C ALA A 263 -13.31 14.66 -13.54
N ALA A 264 -12.17 15.10 -14.07
CA ALA A 264 -11.53 16.34 -13.64
C ALA A 264 -12.26 17.62 -14.07
N ARG A 265 -13.16 17.53 -15.05
CA ARG A 265 -13.96 18.66 -15.57
C ARG A 265 -15.35 18.76 -14.93
N ALA A 266 -15.76 17.76 -14.16
CA ALA A 266 -17.04 17.69 -13.47
C ALA A 266 -16.94 18.35 -12.09
#